data_AF-A0AAD0EWT5-F1
#
_entry.id   AF-A0AAD0EWT5-F1
#
_cell.length_a   1.000
_cell.length_b   1.000
_cell.length_c   1.000
_cell.angle_alpha   90.00
_cell.angle_beta   90.00
_cell.angle_gamma   90.00
#
_symmetry.space_group_name_H-M   'P 1'
#
loop_
_entity.id
_entity.type
_entity.pdbx_description
1 polymer ?
#
loop_
_entity_poly.entity_id
_entity_poly.type
_entity_poly.pdbx_seq_one_letter_code
_entity_poly.pdbx_strand_id
1 'polypeptide(L)'
;MKSTLTNAGKKALATACAGILALSLASCTNGDVSSAGDSRKIVGYDEINKEYRESIGKLSWPQDYTPPESMPSDSGTSFQQGWGDTQASNLFQCAWEKEWLNTYSSQPERSEEALKELEKVPEMGFMSPDRADDATRRFFKDNIDKAKLGDPSGIQQDVTANCPAS
;
A
#
# COMPACT_ATOMS: atom_id res chain seq x y z
N MET A 1 61.55 2.37 4.51
CA MET A 1 62.01 3.29 5.59
C MET A 1 61.63 4.70 5.18
N LYS A 2 60.94 5.44 6.08
CA LYS A 2 61.00 6.90 6.35
C LYS A 2 60.82 7.85 5.15
N SER A 3 60.11 8.97 5.22
CA SER A 3 59.36 9.63 6.28
C SER A 3 58.59 10.78 5.63
N THR A 4 57.42 11.05 6.17
CA THR A 4 56.71 12.33 6.16
C THR A 4 57.66 13.52 6.32
N LEU A 5 57.44 14.62 5.60
CA LEU A 5 57.73 15.97 6.09
C LEU A 5 56.87 17.01 5.34
N THR A 6 56.02 17.63 6.14
CA THR A 6 55.29 18.88 6.00
C THR A 6 56.16 20.02 5.46
N ASN A 7 55.54 20.97 4.74
CA ASN A 7 56.05 22.34 4.73
C ASN A 7 54.92 23.34 4.98
N ALA A 8 55.12 24.14 6.01
CA ALA A 8 54.27 25.22 6.45
C ALA A 8 54.75 26.52 5.84
N GLY A 9 53.83 27.30 5.26
CA GLY A 9 54.10 28.67 4.80
C GLY A 9 53.02 29.61 5.33
N LYS A 10 53.19 30.11 6.56
CA LYS A 10 52.38 31.18 7.14
C LYS A 10 52.76 32.52 6.53
N LYS A 11 51.80 33.29 6.03
CA LYS A 11 51.78 34.76 6.22
C LYS A 11 50.34 35.21 6.46
N ALA A 12 50.14 35.74 7.66
CA ALA A 12 48.90 36.35 8.12
C ALA A 12 48.73 37.73 7.50
N LEU A 13 47.49 38.08 7.15
CA LEU A 13 47.05 39.46 7.14
C LEU A 13 45.75 39.52 7.94
N ALA A 14 45.87 39.99 9.16
CA ALA A 14 44.74 40.32 10.01
C ALA A 14 44.14 41.63 9.51
N THR A 15 42.83 41.62 9.24
CA THR A 15 42.04 42.84 9.26
C THR A 15 40.75 42.51 9.98
N ALA A 16 40.74 42.85 11.27
CA ALA A 16 39.55 42.87 12.09
C ALA A 16 38.81 44.18 11.78
N CYS A 17 37.65 44.08 11.14
CA CYS A 17 36.61 45.09 11.21
C CYS A 17 35.37 44.40 11.77
N ALA A 18 35.08 44.72 13.04
CA ALA A 18 33.81 44.46 13.67
C ALA A 18 32.69 45.15 12.88
N GLY A 19 31.56 44.45 12.66
CA GLY A 19 30.44 45.04 11.95
C GLY A 19 29.25 44.12 11.75
N ILE A 20 28.43 44.01 12.80
CA ILE A 20 26.97 43.84 12.75
C ILE A 20 26.43 42.46 12.37
N LEU A 21 25.97 41.76 13.41
CA LEU A 21 24.94 40.75 13.40
C LEU A 21 23.65 41.34 12.78
N ALA A 22 23.28 40.94 11.56
CA ALA A 22 21.98 41.24 10.97
C ALA A 22 21.20 39.93 10.75
N LEU A 23 20.26 39.65 11.66
CA LEU A 23 19.18 38.70 11.46
C LEU A 23 18.40 39.11 10.21
N SER A 24 18.58 38.37 9.12
CA SER A 24 17.69 38.47 7.95
C SER A 24 16.66 37.36 8.05
N LEU A 25 15.52 37.69 8.66
CA LEU A 25 14.28 36.94 8.47
C LEU A 25 13.78 37.17 7.03
N ALA A 26 13.04 36.18 6.53
CA ALA A 26 12.24 36.19 5.31
C ALA A 26 12.96 35.89 3.99
N SER A 27 13.01 34.60 3.65
CA SER A 27 12.44 34.17 2.37
C SER A 27 11.93 32.73 2.48
N CYS A 28 10.80 32.56 3.17
CA CYS A 28 9.88 31.46 2.86
C CYS A 28 9.22 31.83 1.54
N THR A 29 9.92 31.62 0.42
CA THR A 29 9.22 31.45 -0.85
C THR A 29 8.49 30.13 -0.73
N ASN A 30 7.17 30.22 -0.71
CA ASN A 30 6.28 29.10 -0.99
C ASN A 30 6.62 28.64 -2.41
N GLY A 31 7.61 27.76 -2.53
CA GLY A 31 7.58 26.79 -3.59
C GLY A 31 6.32 26.00 -3.31
N ASP A 32 5.31 26.19 -4.15
CA ASP A 32 4.23 25.22 -4.31
C ASP A 32 4.92 23.90 -4.68
N VAL A 33 5.35 23.16 -3.65
CA VAL A 33 5.35 21.72 -3.72
C VAL A 33 3.89 21.43 -3.96
N SER A 34 3.55 21.29 -5.24
CA SER A 34 2.41 20.51 -5.67
C SER A 34 2.70 19.12 -5.16
N SER A 35 2.50 18.91 -3.85
CA SER A 35 2.11 17.62 -3.36
C SER A 35 0.91 17.32 -4.23
N ALA A 36 1.04 16.36 -5.14
CA ALA A 36 -0.10 15.70 -5.74
C ALA A 36 -0.80 14.97 -4.58
N GLY A 37 -1.34 15.77 -3.66
CA GLY A 37 -2.07 15.38 -2.49
C GLY A 37 -3.37 14.86 -3.05
N ASP A 38 -3.57 13.59 -2.80
CA ASP A 38 -4.77 12.88 -3.14
C ASP A 38 -6.01 13.67 -2.71
N SER A 39 -6.65 14.31 -3.70
CA SER A 39 -7.73 15.29 -3.52
C SER A 39 -9.06 14.70 -3.02
N ARG A 40 -9.05 13.42 -2.60
CA ARG A 40 -10.21 12.69 -2.12
C ARG A 40 -10.74 13.28 -0.82
N LYS A 41 -12.07 13.32 -0.71
CA LYS A 41 -12.79 13.89 0.43
C LYS A 41 -12.57 13.05 1.69
N ILE A 42 -12.65 13.71 2.85
CA ILE A 42 -12.75 13.03 4.15
C ILE A 42 -14.23 12.90 4.52
N VAL A 43 -14.65 11.70 4.90
CA VAL A 43 -16.04 11.31 5.14
C VAL A 43 -16.21 10.62 6.51
N GLY A 44 -17.44 10.56 7.01
CA GLY A 44 -17.78 9.85 8.25
C GLY A 44 -18.01 8.35 8.06
N TYR A 45 -18.15 7.62 9.17
CA TYR A 45 -18.36 6.17 9.19
C TYR A 45 -19.53 5.71 8.31
N ASP A 46 -20.69 6.35 8.40
CA ASP A 46 -21.89 5.93 7.65
C ASP A 46 -21.68 5.98 6.13
N GLU A 47 -21.01 7.03 5.65
CA GLU A 47 -20.71 7.21 4.22
C GLU A 47 -19.68 6.18 3.75
N ILE A 48 -18.58 5.98 4.50
CA ILE A 48 -17.57 5.00 4.11
C ILE A 48 -18.07 3.56 4.22
N ASN A 49 -18.95 3.26 5.18
CA ASN A 49 -19.55 1.93 5.32
C ASN A 49 -20.62 1.67 4.24
N LYS A 50 -21.25 2.72 3.71
CA LYS A 50 -22.05 2.62 2.49
C LYS A 50 -21.19 2.29 1.27
N GLU A 51 -20.06 2.99 1.09
CA GLU A 51 -19.09 2.69 0.02
C GLU A 51 -18.57 1.25 0.09
N TYR A 52 -18.20 0.78 1.29
CA TYR A 52 -17.80 -0.60 1.54
C TYR A 52 -18.88 -1.60 1.08
N ARG A 53 -20.13 -1.44 1.55
CA ARG A 53 -21.25 -2.34 1.19
C ARG A 53 -21.56 -2.34 -0.30
N GLU A 54 -21.51 -1.18 -0.94
CA GLU A 54 -21.68 -1.07 -2.39
C GLU A 54 -20.58 -1.81 -3.15
N SER A 55 -19.35 -1.82 -2.61
CA SER A 55 -18.22 -2.55 -3.19
C SER A 55 -18.39 -4.05 -2.98
N ILE A 56 -18.72 -4.49 -1.77
CA ILE A 56 -19.03 -5.90 -1.45
C ILE A 56 -20.10 -6.48 -2.40
N GLY A 57 -21.17 -5.71 -2.67
CA GLY A 57 -22.27 -6.15 -3.53
C GLY A 57 -21.93 -6.24 -5.03
N LYS A 58 -20.78 -5.71 -5.46
CA LYS A 58 -20.29 -5.80 -6.86
C LYS A 58 -19.29 -6.94 -7.06
N LEU A 59 -18.74 -7.48 -5.97
CA LEU A 59 -17.69 -8.47 -6.01
C LEU A 59 -18.26 -9.90 -5.97
N SER A 60 -17.56 -10.80 -6.64
CA SER A 60 -17.74 -12.26 -6.54
C SER A 60 -17.04 -12.79 -5.30
N TRP A 61 -17.64 -13.78 -4.64
CA TRP A 61 -17.10 -14.39 -3.42
C TRP A 61 -17.01 -15.90 -3.59
N PRO A 62 -16.06 -16.58 -2.90
CA PRO A 62 -16.05 -18.03 -2.85
C PRO A 62 -17.41 -18.58 -2.42
N GLN A 63 -17.81 -19.72 -2.98
CA GLN A 63 -19.14 -20.32 -2.76
C GLN A 63 -19.53 -20.41 -1.27
N ASP A 64 -18.57 -20.74 -0.42
CA ASP A 64 -18.79 -20.98 1.02
C ASP A 64 -18.40 -19.75 1.88
N TYR A 65 -18.21 -18.58 1.28
CA TYR A 65 -17.80 -17.36 1.96
C TYR A 65 -18.91 -16.31 1.97
N THR A 66 -19.21 -15.77 3.15
CA THR A 66 -20.09 -14.61 3.31
C THR A 66 -19.26 -13.42 3.80
N PRO A 67 -19.15 -12.32 3.03
CA PRO A 67 -18.42 -11.14 3.45
C PRO A 67 -19.11 -10.46 4.65
N PRO A 68 -18.36 -9.82 5.56
CA PRO A 68 -18.93 -9.03 6.64
C PRO A 68 -19.87 -7.93 6.11
N GLU A 69 -21.05 -7.79 6.71
CA GLU A 69 -22.05 -6.80 6.28
C GLU A 69 -21.62 -5.34 6.51
N SER A 70 -20.68 -5.11 7.43
CA SER A 70 -20.14 -3.78 7.72
C SER A 70 -18.66 -3.85 8.03
N MET A 71 -17.98 -2.73 7.83
CA MET A 71 -16.66 -2.52 8.42
C MET A 71 -16.76 -2.54 9.96
N PRO A 72 -15.67 -2.81 10.68
CA PRO A 72 -15.62 -2.59 12.12
C PRO A 72 -15.99 -1.14 12.44
N SER A 73 -16.95 -0.96 13.35
CA SER A 73 -17.35 0.38 13.77
C SER A 73 -16.22 1.02 14.57
N ASP A 74 -15.74 2.15 14.09
CA ASP A 74 -14.77 2.98 14.81
C ASP A 74 -15.37 4.37 15.05
N SER A 75 -16.07 4.50 16.18
CA SER A 75 -16.76 5.73 16.55
C SER A 75 -15.72 6.78 16.96
N GLY A 76 -15.47 7.73 16.07
CA GLY A 76 -14.47 8.80 16.28
C GLY A 76 -13.58 9.04 15.07
N THR A 77 -13.63 8.16 14.07
CA THR A 77 -12.70 8.18 12.93
C THR A 77 -13.37 8.72 11.69
N SER A 78 -12.65 9.60 10.99
CA SER A 78 -13.00 10.08 9.66
C SER A 78 -12.11 9.37 8.63
N PHE A 79 -12.66 9.05 7.48
CA PHE A 79 -12.01 8.20 6.49
C PHE A 79 -11.80 8.96 5.20
N GLN A 80 -10.74 8.63 4.48
CA GLN A 80 -10.60 9.09 3.11
C GLN A 80 -11.59 8.32 2.23
N GLN A 81 -12.30 9.01 1.35
CA GLN A 81 -13.13 8.40 0.31
C GLN A 81 -12.31 7.36 -0.47
N GLY A 82 -12.89 6.22 -0.81
CA GLY A 82 -12.20 5.08 -1.43
C GLY A 82 -11.58 4.10 -0.42
N TRP A 83 -11.65 4.38 0.89
CA TRP A 83 -11.22 3.44 1.93
C TRP A 83 -12.17 2.24 2.08
N GLY A 84 -13.48 2.44 1.90
CA GLY A 84 -14.46 1.35 1.97
C GLY A 84 -14.24 0.35 0.84
N ASP A 85 -13.97 0.86 -0.37
CA ASP A 85 -13.56 0.05 -1.53
C ASP A 85 -12.23 -0.69 -1.31
N THR A 86 -11.23 -0.03 -0.70
CA THR A 86 -9.98 -0.69 -0.27
C THR A 86 -10.25 -1.86 0.67
N GLN A 87 -11.09 -1.66 1.69
CA GLN A 87 -11.40 -2.72 2.66
C GLN A 87 -12.13 -3.90 2.01
N ALA A 88 -13.07 -3.63 1.10
CA ALA A 88 -13.75 -4.67 0.34
C ALA A 88 -12.78 -5.44 -0.57
N SER A 89 -11.86 -4.74 -1.25
CA SER A 89 -10.84 -5.33 -2.12
C SER A 89 -9.85 -6.21 -1.36
N ASN A 90 -9.41 -5.78 -0.17
CA ASN A 90 -8.56 -6.57 0.72
C ASN A 90 -9.26 -7.86 1.16
N LEU A 91 -10.54 -7.77 1.55
CA LEU A 91 -11.33 -8.95 1.92
C LEU A 91 -11.52 -9.91 0.74
N PHE A 92 -11.76 -9.38 -0.46
CA PHE A 92 -11.86 -10.17 -1.68
C PHE A 92 -10.58 -10.96 -1.95
N GLN A 93 -9.41 -10.29 -1.93
CA GLN A 93 -8.13 -10.98 -2.08
C GLN A 93 -7.99 -12.10 -1.04
N CYS A 94 -8.16 -11.77 0.24
CA CYS A 94 -8.02 -12.74 1.31
C CYS A 94 -8.99 -13.93 1.21
N ALA A 95 -10.23 -13.70 0.78
CA ALA A 95 -11.22 -14.76 0.61
C ALA A 95 -10.79 -15.74 -0.49
N TRP A 96 -10.36 -15.22 -1.65
CA TRP A 96 -9.93 -16.05 -2.78
C TRP A 96 -8.57 -16.71 -2.57
N GLU A 97 -7.63 -16.06 -1.89
CA GLU A 97 -6.36 -16.68 -1.51
C GLU A 97 -6.55 -17.85 -0.54
N LYS A 98 -7.39 -17.68 0.48
CA LYS A 98 -7.75 -18.78 1.40
C LYS A 98 -8.50 -19.90 0.68
N GLU A 99 -9.43 -19.56 -0.21
CA GLU A 99 -10.14 -20.53 -1.04
C GLU A 99 -9.14 -21.36 -1.87
N TRP A 100 -8.19 -20.70 -2.54
CA TRP A 100 -7.17 -21.39 -3.32
C TRP A 100 -6.31 -22.31 -2.44
N LEU A 101 -5.80 -21.83 -1.30
CA LEU A 101 -5.01 -22.65 -0.37
C LEU A 101 -5.75 -23.89 0.14
N ASN A 102 -7.07 -23.78 0.32
CA ASN A 102 -7.90 -24.90 0.78
C ASN A 102 -8.22 -25.92 -0.33
N THR A 103 -8.13 -25.51 -1.60
CA THR A 103 -8.66 -26.28 -2.73
C THR A 103 -7.60 -26.76 -3.72
N TYR A 104 -6.44 -26.10 -3.81
CA TYR A 104 -5.47 -26.27 -4.91
C TYR A 104 -4.97 -27.70 -5.14
N SER A 105 -4.97 -28.56 -4.12
CA SER A 105 -4.52 -29.96 -4.20
C SER A 105 -5.65 -30.98 -4.41
N SER A 106 -6.92 -30.58 -4.32
CA SER A 106 -8.06 -31.51 -4.25
C SER A 106 -9.29 -31.13 -5.07
N GLN A 107 -9.46 -29.85 -5.43
CA GLN A 107 -10.66 -29.32 -6.08
C GLN A 107 -10.25 -28.35 -7.21
N PRO A 108 -9.86 -28.87 -8.39
CA PRO A 108 -9.26 -28.06 -9.47
C PRO A 108 -10.19 -26.98 -10.01
N GLU A 109 -11.49 -27.24 -10.12
CA GLU A 109 -12.45 -26.22 -10.59
C GLU A 109 -12.50 -25.00 -9.66
N ARG A 110 -12.56 -25.24 -8.34
CA ARG A 110 -12.58 -24.17 -7.33
C ARG A 110 -11.24 -23.42 -7.27
N SER A 111 -10.12 -24.13 -7.39
CA SER A 111 -8.81 -23.48 -7.35
C SER A 111 -8.52 -22.67 -8.61
N GLU A 112 -8.95 -23.14 -9.78
CA GLU A 112 -8.87 -22.38 -11.05
C GLU A 112 -9.75 -21.12 -11.00
N GLU A 113 -10.97 -21.22 -10.45
CA GLU A 113 -11.83 -20.05 -10.21
C GLU A 113 -11.16 -19.05 -9.27
N ALA A 114 -10.59 -19.51 -8.16
CA ALA A 114 -9.90 -18.64 -7.22
C ALA A 114 -8.73 -17.87 -7.87
N LEU A 115 -7.90 -18.54 -8.69
CA LEU A 115 -6.82 -17.87 -9.40
C LEU A 115 -7.34 -16.84 -10.41
N LYS A 116 -8.41 -17.15 -11.14
CA LYS A 116 -9.04 -16.22 -12.09
C LYS A 116 -9.58 -14.97 -11.40
N GLU A 117 -10.16 -15.12 -10.22
CA GLU A 117 -10.65 -13.99 -9.42
C GLU A 117 -9.49 -13.15 -8.87
N LEU A 118 -8.42 -13.81 -8.39
CA LEU A 118 -7.20 -13.13 -7.91
C LEU A 118 -6.47 -12.32 -8.99
N GLU A 119 -6.54 -12.74 -10.25
CA GLU A 119 -5.96 -11.97 -11.38
C GLU A 119 -6.56 -10.56 -11.54
N LYS A 120 -7.72 -10.30 -10.95
CA LYS A 120 -8.36 -8.96 -10.98
C LYS A 120 -7.75 -8.00 -9.95
N VAL A 121 -7.15 -8.51 -8.88
CA VAL A 121 -6.66 -7.71 -7.73
C VAL A 121 -5.76 -6.54 -8.16
N PRO A 122 -4.80 -6.68 -9.10
CA PRO A 122 -3.96 -5.57 -9.54
C PRO A 122 -4.70 -4.36 -10.14
N GLU A 123 -5.98 -4.48 -10.46
CA GLU A 123 -6.82 -3.40 -10.98
C GLU A 123 -7.84 -2.90 -9.93
N MET A 124 -7.86 -3.50 -8.73
CA MET A 124 -8.82 -3.22 -7.67
C MET A 124 -8.28 -2.19 -6.66
N GLY A 125 -9.19 -1.46 -6.02
CA GLY A 125 -8.95 -0.44 -4.98
C GLY A 125 -7.50 -0.11 -4.64
N PHE A 126 -6.98 -0.77 -3.61
CA PHE A 126 -5.65 -0.48 -3.04
C PHE A 126 -4.47 -0.90 -3.92
N MET A 127 -4.65 -1.89 -4.79
CA MET A 127 -3.59 -2.44 -5.64
C MET A 127 -3.66 -1.90 -7.07
N SER A 128 -4.62 -1.03 -7.38
CA SER A 128 -4.77 -0.39 -8.69
C SER A 128 -3.53 0.44 -9.08
N PRO A 129 -3.31 0.69 -10.38
CA PRO A 129 -2.19 1.51 -10.85
C PRO A 129 -2.11 2.92 -10.24
N ASP A 130 -3.25 3.46 -9.82
CA ASP A 130 -3.33 4.78 -9.17
C ASP A 130 -2.88 4.76 -7.71
N ARG A 131 -2.78 3.57 -7.08
CA ARG A 131 -2.54 3.42 -5.63
C ARG A 131 -1.33 2.58 -5.25
N ALA A 132 -0.95 1.60 -6.07
CA ALA A 132 0.23 0.77 -5.87
C ALA A 132 1.22 0.96 -7.02
N ASP A 133 2.52 0.92 -6.74
CA ASP A 133 3.55 1.00 -7.77
C ASP A 133 3.64 -0.31 -8.59
N ASP A 134 4.26 -0.22 -9.77
CA ASP A 134 4.40 -1.35 -10.70
C ASP A 134 5.13 -2.55 -10.08
N ALA A 135 6.09 -2.33 -9.19
CA ALA A 135 6.84 -3.43 -8.58
C ALA A 135 5.97 -4.20 -7.60
N THR A 136 5.15 -3.51 -6.80
CA THR A 136 4.17 -4.14 -5.90
C THR A 136 3.16 -4.99 -6.70
N ARG A 137 2.60 -4.45 -7.79
CA ARG A 137 1.65 -5.19 -8.64
C ARG A 137 2.30 -6.40 -9.32
N ARG A 138 3.55 -6.25 -9.80
CA ARG A 138 4.32 -7.35 -10.38
C ARG A 138 4.62 -8.44 -9.35
N PHE A 139 5.00 -8.08 -8.13
CA PHE A 139 5.24 -9.04 -7.06
C PHE A 139 4.01 -9.90 -6.77
N PHE A 140 2.83 -9.29 -6.69
CA PHE A 140 1.58 -10.02 -6.55
C PHE A 140 1.34 -10.97 -7.73
N LYS A 141 1.49 -10.47 -8.97
CA LYS A 141 1.33 -11.29 -10.18
C LYS A 141 2.30 -12.48 -10.24
N ASP A 142 3.55 -12.29 -9.86
CA ASP A 142 4.55 -13.37 -9.81
C ASP A 142 4.15 -14.46 -8.81
N ASN A 143 3.53 -14.10 -7.69
CA ASN A 143 3.00 -15.07 -6.73
C ASN A 143 1.78 -15.84 -7.29
N ILE A 144 0.91 -15.18 -8.05
CA ILE A 144 -0.19 -15.86 -8.76
C ILE A 144 0.36 -16.80 -9.84
N ASP A 145 1.40 -16.41 -10.58
CA ASP A 145 2.00 -17.26 -11.62
C ASP A 145 2.72 -18.48 -11.01
N LYS A 146 3.32 -18.35 -9.82
CA LYS A 146 3.80 -19.52 -9.03
C LYS A 146 2.66 -20.42 -8.56
N ALA A 147 1.56 -19.84 -8.09
CA ALA A 147 0.38 -20.59 -7.64
C ALA A 147 -0.21 -21.43 -8.78
N LYS A 148 -0.25 -20.91 -10.02
CA LYS A 148 -0.64 -21.70 -11.22
C LYS A 148 0.25 -22.92 -11.47
N LEU A 149 1.51 -22.89 -11.02
CA LEU A 149 2.44 -24.02 -11.08
C LEU A 149 2.35 -24.93 -9.85
N GLY A 150 1.39 -24.68 -8.94
CA GLY A 150 1.16 -25.45 -7.73
C GLY A 150 2.06 -25.07 -6.56
N ASP A 151 2.80 -23.95 -6.62
CA ASP A 151 3.60 -23.45 -5.51
C ASP A 151 2.76 -22.50 -4.62
N PRO A 152 2.44 -22.89 -3.37
CA PRO A 152 1.59 -22.08 -2.50
C PRO A 152 2.33 -21.01 -1.72
N SER A 153 3.66 -20.95 -1.78
CA SER A 153 4.47 -20.16 -0.84
C SER A 153 4.14 -18.67 -0.83
N GLY A 154 3.92 -18.07 -2.01
CA GLY A 154 3.57 -16.65 -2.13
C GLY A 154 2.21 -16.31 -1.52
N ILE A 155 1.18 -17.10 -1.86
CA ILE A 155 -0.17 -16.91 -1.32
C ILE A 155 -0.22 -17.22 0.18
N GLN A 156 0.47 -18.27 0.64
CA GLN A 156 0.53 -18.61 2.06
C GLN A 156 1.19 -17.51 2.89
N GLN A 157 2.25 -16.89 2.37
CA GLN A 157 2.91 -15.76 3.01
C GLN A 157 1.96 -14.56 3.10
N ASP A 158 1.25 -14.23 2.02
CA ASP A 158 0.34 -13.08 2.00
C ASP A 158 -0.82 -13.26 3.00
N VAL A 159 -1.48 -14.43 2.97
CA VAL A 159 -2.55 -14.76 3.91
C VAL A 159 -2.09 -14.68 5.36
N THR A 160 -0.86 -15.14 5.65
CA THR A 160 -0.30 -15.09 7.02
C THR A 160 -0.03 -13.66 7.48
N ALA A 161 0.40 -12.78 6.57
CA ALA A 161 0.80 -11.42 6.90
C ALA A 161 -0.38 -10.44 6.93
N ASN A 162 -1.32 -10.58 6.00
CA ASN A 162 -2.27 -9.52 5.66
C ASN A 162 -3.73 -9.89 5.94
N CYS A 163 -4.07 -11.17 5.99
CA CYS A 163 -5.46 -11.58 6.12
C CYS A 163 -5.91 -11.70 7.57
N PRO A 164 -7.15 -11.31 7.90
CA PRO A 164 -7.72 -11.55 9.22
C PRO A 164 -7.64 -13.04 9.57
N ALA A 165 -7.32 -13.35 10.83
CA ALA A 165 -7.40 -14.73 11.32
C ALA A 165 -8.84 -15.26 11.14
N SER A 166 -8.94 -16.50 10.67
CA SER A 166 -10.22 -17.20 10.51
C SER A 166 -10.74 -17.68 11.86
#